data_AF-A0A3R8T1F7-F1
#
_entry.id   AF-A0A3R8T1F7-F1
#
_cell.length_a   1.000
_cell.length_b   1.000
_cell.length_c   1.000
_cell.angle_alpha   90.00
_cell.angle_beta   90.00
_cell.angle_gamma   90.00
#
_symmetry.space_group_name_H-M   'P 1'
#
loop_
_entity.id
_entity.type
_entity.pdbx_description
1 polymer ?
#
loop_
_entity_poly.entity_id
_entity_poly.type
_entity_poly.pdbx_seq_one_letter_code
_entity_poly.pdbx_strand_id
1 'polypeptide(L)' 'QHRLSPIAGMKYISFMPSDQSRLTIRHAKYPLDASNYFFKKCYSSNEFIDRDIDIQLDKGYVVLIYSKDKD' A
#
# COMPACT_ATOMS: atom_id res chain seq x y z
N GLN A 1 -3.03 -10.42 -7.67
CA GLN A 1 -1.78 -10.14 -6.95
C GLN A 1 -0.95 -9.21 -7.80
N HIS A 2 -0.36 -8.17 -7.21
CA HIS A 2 0.46 -7.19 -7.92
C HIS A 2 1.74 -6.90 -7.15
N ARG A 3 2.82 -6.69 -7.88
CA ARG A 3 4.10 -6.25 -7.35
C ARG A 3 4.32 -4.79 -7.69
N LEU A 4 4.74 -4.02 -6.71
CA LEU A 4 4.96 -2.58 -6.80
C LEU A 4 6.44 -2.31 -6.56
N SER A 5 7.02 -1.43 -7.36
CA SER A 5 8.42 -1.02 -7.22
C SER A 5 8.50 0.47 -6.84
N PRO A 6 9.56 0.88 -6.12
CA PRO A 6 9.75 2.28 -5.77
C PRO A 6 9.88 3.16 -7.01
N ILE A 7 9.34 4.37 -6.95
CA ILE A 7 9.48 5.39 -7.99
C ILE A 7 10.56 6.39 -7.53
N ALA A 8 11.55 6.63 -8.38
CA ALA A 8 12.64 7.56 -8.08
C ALA A 8 12.09 8.96 -7.70
N GLY A 9 12.58 9.49 -6.58
CA GLY A 9 12.14 10.78 -6.04
C GLY A 9 10.86 10.73 -5.20
N MET A 10 10.16 9.60 -5.11
CA MET A 10 9.02 9.41 -4.21
C MET A 10 9.47 8.72 -2.93
N LYS A 11 8.99 9.20 -1.78
CA LYS A 11 9.37 8.69 -0.46
C LYS A 11 8.30 7.77 0.12
N TYR A 12 7.04 8.15 -0.04
CA TYR A 12 5.91 7.45 0.55
C TYR A 12 5.04 6.80 -0.52
N ILE A 13 4.33 5.75 -0.10
CA ILE A 13 3.25 5.12 -0.85
C ILE A 13 2.02 4.97 0.05
N SER A 14 0.84 5.23 -0.51
CA SER A 14 -0.44 5.06 0.17
C SER A 14 -1.35 4.13 -0.63
N PHE A 15 -2.20 3.40 0.09
CA PHE A 15 -3.14 2.44 -0.49
C PHE A 15 -4.56 2.85 -0.16
N MET A 16 -5.36 3.16 -1.18
CA MET A 16 -6.78 3.49 -1.03
C MET A 16 -7.63 2.41 -1.73
N PRO A 17 -8.01 1.35 -1.02
CA PRO A 17 -8.87 0.30 -1.56
C PRO A 17 -10.28 0.81 -1.86
N SER A 18 -10.90 0.27 -2.90
CA SER A 18 -12.32 0.44 -3.19
C SER A 18 -13.20 -0.08 -2.05
N ASP A 19 -14.44 0.41 -1.93
CA ASP A 19 -15.30 0.04 -0.82
C ASP A 19 -15.55 -1.47 -0.74
N GLN A 20 -15.61 -1.97 0.50
CA GLN A 20 -15.79 -3.38 0.82
C GLN A 20 -14.69 -4.33 0.31
N SER A 21 -13.58 -3.83 -0.25
CA SER A 21 -12.44 -4.69 -0.60
C SER A 21 -11.52 -4.94 0.60
N ARG A 22 -10.89 -6.12 0.62
CA ARG A 22 -9.89 -6.51 1.61
C ARG A 22 -8.51 -6.48 0.97
N LEU A 23 -7.73 -5.48 1.36
CA LEU A 23 -6.34 -5.33 0.94
C LEU A 23 -5.41 -6.12 1.87
N THR A 24 -4.47 -6.86 1.27
CA THR A 24 -3.29 -7.40 1.94
C THR A 24 -2.05 -6.70 1.39
N ILE A 25 -1.16 -6.25 2.27
CA ILE A 25 0.10 -5.57 1.97
C ILE A 25 1.24 -6.35 2.62
N ARG A 26 2.21 -6.81 1.82
CA ARG A 26 3.40 -7.53 2.28
C ARG A 26 4.66 -6.78 1.90
N HIS A 27 5.71 -6.96 2.70
CA HIS A 27 7.04 -6.40 2.45
C HIS A 27 7.10 -4.85 2.42
N ALA A 28 6.08 -4.18 2.94
CA ALA A 28 6.10 -2.73 3.19
C ALA A 28 6.55 -2.44 4.63
N LYS A 29 6.92 -1.20 4.92
CA LYS A 29 7.22 -0.73 6.30
C LYS A 29 6.08 -1.03 7.27
N TYR A 30 4.84 -0.85 6.82
CA TYR A 30 3.64 -1.21 7.57
C TYR A 30 2.83 -2.27 6.80
N PRO A 31 3.01 -3.57 7.08
CA PRO A 31 2.24 -4.63 6.45
C PRO A 31 0.81 -4.69 6.98
N LEU A 32 -0.09 -5.23 6.16
CA LEU A 32 -1.51 -5.43 6.50
C LEU A 32 -1.94 -6.80 6.02
N ASP A 33 -2.47 -7.63 6.93
CA ASP A 33 -3.08 -8.92 6.61
C ASP A 33 -4.24 -9.23 7.57
N ALA A 34 -4.78 -10.45 7.49
CA ALA A 34 -5.92 -10.85 8.29
C ALA A 34 -5.68 -10.79 9.82
N SER A 35 -4.43 -10.92 10.28
CA SER A 35 -4.08 -10.93 11.71
C SER A 35 -4.07 -9.54 12.36
N ASN A 36 -3.80 -8.50 11.58
CA ASN A 36 -3.70 -7.11 12.05
C ASN A 36 -4.65 -6.16 11.31
N TYR A 37 -5.67 -6.70 10.64
CA TYR A 37 -6.59 -5.90 9.85
C TYR A 37 -7.38 -4.91 10.71
N PHE A 38 -7.43 -3.67 10.25
CA PHE A 38 -8.35 -2.65 10.73
C PHE A 38 -8.87 -1.86 9.54
N PHE A 39 -10.12 -1.41 9.59
CA PHE A 39 -10.71 -0.65 8.49
C PHE A 39 -10.16 0.79 8.46
N LYS A 40 -9.61 1.19 7.30
CA LYS A 40 -9.39 2.59 6.92
C LYS A 40 -9.68 2.76 5.44
N LYS A 41 -10.18 3.95 5.07
CA LYS A 41 -10.39 4.31 3.66
C LYS A 41 -9.05 4.46 2.92
N CYS A 42 -8.02 4.96 3.59
CA CYS A 42 -6.67 5.09 3.05
C CYS A 42 -5.64 4.67 4.10
N TYR A 43 -4.71 3.80 3.71
CA TYR A 43 -3.52 3.42 4.48
C TYR A 43 -2.35 4.24 3.95
N SER A 44 -2.17 5.43 4.52
CA SER A 44 -1.21 6.43 4.06
C SER A 44 0.16 6.32 4.75
N SER A 45 1.14 7.03 4.22
CA SER A 45 2.48 7.18 4.80
C SER A 45 3.21 5.84 5.02
N ASN A 46 2.97 4.89 4.12
CA ASN A 46 3.74 3.67 4.04
C ASN A 46 4.99 3.89 3.18
N GLU A 47 5.94 2.99 3.24
CA GLU A 47 7.22 3.13 2.56
C GLU A 47 7.66 1.79 1.99
N PHE A 48 8.37 1.87 0.86
CA PHE A 48 9.20 0.76 0.41
C PHE A 48 10.36 0.61 1.37
N ILE A 49 10.65 -0.63 1.74
CA ILE A 49 11.90 -1.00 2.39
C ILE A 49 12.83 -1.58 1.32
N ASP A 50 13.78 -2.42 1.72
CA ASP A 50 14.87 -2.96 0.89
C ASP A 50 14.40 -3.89 -0.28
N ARG A 51 13.13 -3.85 -0.66
CA ARG A 51 12.49 -4.67 -1.70
C ARG A 51 11.16 -4.10 -2.17
N ASP A 52 10.66 -4.68 -3.27
CA ASP A 52 9.32 -4.44 -3.80
C ASP A 52 8.21 -4.82 -2.79
N ILE A 53 7.08 -4.12 -2.89
CA ILE A 53 5.87 -4.42 -2.11
C ILE A 53 4.97 -5.36 -2.92
N ASP A 54 4.46 -6.41 -2.27
CA ASP A 54 3.45 -7.27 -2.85
C ASP A 54 2.08 -6.94 -2.24
N ILE A 55 1.09 -6.74 -3.10
CA ILE A 55 -0.30 -6.51 -2.69
C ILE A 55 -1.26 -7.53 -3.30
N GLN A 56 -2.35 -7.78 -2.57
CA GLN A 56 -3.48 -8.56 -3.04
C GLN A 56 -4.78 -7.89 -2.59
N LEU A 57 -5.75 -7.88 -3.49
CA LEU A 57 -7.14 -7.57 -3.20
C LEU A 57 -7.99 -8.80 -3.49
N ASP A 58 -9.07 -8.96 -2.73
CA ASP A 58 -10.11 -9.95 -3.00
C ASP A 58 -11.04 -9.53 -4.14
N LYS A 59 -11.41 -8.25 -4.21
CA LYS A 59 -12.30 -7.66 -5.23
C LYS A 59 -12.04 -6.18 -5.44
N GLY A 60 -12.61 -5.63 -6.51
CA GLY A 60 -12.55 -4.20 -6.83
C GLY A 60 -11.15 -3.76 -7.25
N TYR A 61 -10.75 -2.56 -6.84
CA TYR A 61 -9.47 -1.95 -7.19
C TYR A 61 -8.83 -1.24 -5.99
N VAL A 62 -7.56 -0.88 -6.12
CA VAL A 62 -6.83 -0.02 -5.18
C VAL A 62 -6.23 1.15 -5.95
N VAL A 63 -6.35 2.35 -5.40
CA VAL A 63 -5.60 3.51 -5.89
C VAL A 63 -4.28 3.56 -5.13
N LEU A 64 -3.18 3.61 -5.88
CA LEU A 64 -1.84 3.77 -5.35
C LEU A 64 -1.42 5.23 -5.46
N ILE A 65 -0.96 5.81 -4.36
CA ILE A 65 -0.53 7.21 -4.34
C ILE A 65 0.93 7.22 -3.90
N TYR A 66 1.83 7.58 -4.82
CA TYR A 66 3.22 7.83 -4.51
C TYR A 66 3.38 9.32 -4.21
N SER A 67 4.05 9.66 -3.12
CA SER A 67 4.23 11.04 -2.69
C SER A 67 5.61 11.28 -2.07
N LYS A 68 5.97 12.55 -1.94
CA LYS A 68 7.14 13.03 -1.20
C LYS A 68 6.77 14.31 -0.47
N ASP A 69 7.52 14.62 0.57
CA ASP A 69 7.45 15.96 1.17
C ASP A 69 7.97 17.00 0.17
N LYS A 70 7.46 18.22 0.27
CA LYS A 70 8.04 19.34 -0.47
C LYS A 70 9.42 19.62 0.15
N ASP A 71 10.41 19.77 -0.72
CA ASP A 71 11.76 20.20 -0.34
C ASP A 71 11.73 21.59 0.34
#